data_AF-A0A2V8T2R5-F1
#
_entry.id   AF-A0A2V8T2R5-F1
#
_cell.length_a   1.000
_cell.length_b   1.000
_cell.length_c   1.000
_cell.angle_alpha   90.00
_cell.angle_beta   90.00
_cell.angle_gamma   90.00
#
_symmetry.space_group_name_H-M   'P 1'
#
loop_
_entity.id
_entity.type
_entity.pdbx_description
1 polymer ?
#
loop_
_entity_poly.entity_id
_entity_poly.type
_entity_poly.pdbx_seq_one_letter_code
_entity_poly.pdbx_strand_id
1 'polypeptide(L)'
;MTIQESPWRRNESGYAEHLSHERHMFAWCFVQHGGATHTEAVILAESFYPYESKAEPYRGLVFHDEAWHCAMLRIVGEQYWQLRPELQAPSEEYRAESQAFAAAREA
;
A
#
# COMPACT_ATOMS: atom_id res chain seq x y z
N MET A 1 -5.76 13.99 22.56
CA MET A 1 -5.07 13.33 21.43
C MET A 1 -5.86 13.65 20.19
N THR A 2 -5.43 14.64 19.41
CA THR A 2 -6.11 14.99 18.16
C THR A 2 -5.82 13.83 17.20
N ILE A 3 -6.84 13.06 16.81
CA ILE A 3 -6.70 12.11 15.71
C ILE A 3 -6.41 13.01 14.50
N GLN A 4 -5.15 13.04 14.06
CA GLN A 4 -4.79 13.73 12.86
C GLN A 4 -5.53 13.02 11.73
N GLU A 5 -6.58 13.66 11.19
CA GLU A 5 -7.38 13.04 10.14
C GLU A 5 -6.47 12.72 8.95
N SER A 6 -6.42 11.44 8.63
CA SER A 6 -5.68 10.93 7.50
C SER A 6 -6.03 11.70 6.22
N PRO A 7 -5.04 12.10 5.40
CA PRO A 7 -5.26 12.93 4.22
C PRO A 7 -6.35 12.41 3.26
N TRP A 8 -6.50 11.09 3.15
CA TRP A 8 -7.51 10.45 2.30
C TRP A 8 -8.96 10.65 2.75
N ARG A 9 -9.19 11.02 4.01
CA ARG A 9 -10.55 11.29 4.53
C ARG A 9 -11.03 12.71 4.20
N ARG A 10 -10.14 13.60 3.74
CA ARG A 10 -10.43 15.02 3.57
C ARG A 10 -11.30 15.32 2.35
N ASN A 11 -11.01 14.68 1.21
CA ASN A 11 -11.71 14.90 -0.05
C ASN A 11 -11.44 13.74 -1.04
N GLU A 12 -12.03 13.85 -2.25
CA GLU A 12 -11.90 12.80 -3.27
C GLU A 12 -10.49 12.70 -3.86
N SER A 13 -9.80 13.83 -4.05
CA SER A 13 -8.43 13.84 -4.59
C SER A 13 -7.46 13.17 -3.61
N GLY A 14 -7.58 13.47 -2.32
CA GLY A 14 -6.77 12.84 -1.26
C GLY A 14 -7.04 11.35 -1.15
N TYR A 15 -8.28 10.90 -1.37
CA TYR A 15 -8.57 9.46 -1.46
C TYR A 15 -7.88 8.83 -2.68
N ALA A 16 -8.01 9.44 -3.86
CA ALA A 16 -7.42 8.92 -5.08
C ALA A 16 -5.88 8.89 -5.04
N GLU A 17 -5.26 9.91 -4.45
CA GLU A 17 -3.81 10.00 -4.22
C GLU A 17 -3.34 8.90 -3.28
N HIS A 18 -4.02 8.73 -2.14
CA HIS A 18 -3.67 7.68 -1.18
C HIS A 18 -3.87 6.28 -1.77
N LEU A 19 -4.99 6.04 -2.46
CA LEU A 19 -5.23 4.80 -3.18
C LEU A 19 -4.13 4.51 -4.21
N SER A 20 -3.71 5.52 -4.97
CA SER A 20 -2.63 5.37 -5.94
C SER A 20 -1.30 5.04 -5.28
N HIS A 21 -1.01 5.63 -4.12
CA HIS A 21 0.21 5.37 -3.36
C HIS A 21 0.22 3.94 -2.79
N GLU A 22 -0.86 3.51 -2.16
CA GLU A 22 -1.01 2.15 -1.63
C GLU A 22 -0.88 1.10 -2.73
N ARG A 23 -1.53 1.31 -3.90
CA ARG A 23 -1.40 0.41 -5.06
C ARG A 23 0.03 0.32 -5.56
N HIS A 24 0.72 1.46 -5.69
CA HIS A 24 2.10 1.49 -6.14
C HIS A 24 3.01 0.72 -5.19
N MET A 25 2.93 1.02 -3.89
CA MET A 25 3.80 0.39 -2.89
C MET A 25 3.51 -1.11 -2.73
N PHE A 26 2.26 -1.52 -2.85
CA PHE A 26 1.89 -2.93 -2.83
C PHE A 26 2.42 -3.66 -4.06
N ALA A 27 2.25 -3.10 -5.26
CA ALA A 27 2.79 -3.66 -6.49
C ALA A 27 4.32 -3.77 -6.43
N TRP A 28 5.00 -2.73 -5.92
CA TRP A 28 6.44 -2.74 -5.73
C TRP A 28 6.90 -3.92 -4.85
N CYS A 29 6.20 -4.19 -3.74
CA CYS A 29 6.52 -5.35 -2.89
C CYS A 29 6.43 -6.68 -3.65
N PHE A 30 5.43 -6.85 -4.53
CA PHE A 30 5.28 -8.07 -5.34
C PHE A 30 6.40 -8.24 -6.36
N VAL A 31 6.87 -7.14 -6.97
CA VAL A 31 8.02 -7.19 -7.86
C VAL A 31 9.30 -7.55 -7.10
N GLN A 32 9.56 -6.89 -5.96
CA GLN A 32 10.83 -7.01 -5.26
C GLN A 32 10.95 -8.26 -4.40
N HIS A 33 9.85 -8.69 -3.77
CA HIS A 33 9.85 -9.80 -2.82
C HIS A 33 9.05 -11.01 -3.30
N GLY A 34 8.10 -10.82 -4.21
CA GLY A 34 7.18 -11.86 -4.69
C GLY A 34 7.57 -12.48 -6.04
N GLY A 35 8.55 -11.92 -6.75
CA GLY A 35 8.96 -12.40 -8.08
C GLY A 35 7.91 -12.18 -9.18
N ALA A 36 6.91 -11.33 -8.92
CA ALA A 36 5.90 -10.98 -9.91
C ALA A 36 6.48 -10.06 -10.98
N THR A 37 5.98 -10.16 -12.21
CA THR A 37 6.20 -9.11 -13.20
C THR A 37 5.46 -7.83 -12.79
N HIS A 38 5.91 -6.68 -13.32
CA HIS A 38 5.24 -5.40 -13.07
C HIS A 38 3.74 -5.44 -13.42
N THR A 39 3.37 -6.06 -14.55
CA THR A 39 1.97 -6.18 -14.98
C THR A 39 1.13 -6.99 -13.99
N GLU A 40 1.64 -8.13 -13.53
CA GLU A 40 0.93 -8.96 -12.53
C GLU A 40 0.78 -8.20 -11.21
N ALA A 41 1.84 -7.51 -10.77
CA ALA A 41 1.83 -6.73 -9.54
C ALA A 41 0.79 -5.59 -9.57
N VAL A 42 0.65 -4.90 -10.70
CA VAL A 42 -0.40 -3.88 -10.89
C VAL A 42 -1.80 -4.48 -10.79
N ILE A 43 -2.06 -5.62 -11.46
CA ILE A 43 -3.35 -6.30 -11.39
C ILE A 43 -3.69 -6.75 -9.96
N LEU A 44 -2.69 -7.28 -9.24
CA LEU A 44 -2.85 -7.67 -7.83
C LEU A 44 -3.17 -6.46 -6.95
N ALA A 45 -2.48 -5.33 -7.15
CA ALA A 45 -2.72 -4.10 -6.42
C ALA A 45 -4.11 -3.52 -6.67
N GLU A 46 -4.57 -3.48 -7.92
CA GLU A 46 -5.91 -3.02 -8.28
C GLU A 46 -7.01 -3.91 -7.69
N SER A 47 -6.77 -5.22 -7.63
CA SER A 47 -7.70 -6.18 -7.05
C SER A 47 -7.76 -6.08 -5.53
N PHE A 48 -6.62 -5.84 -4.87
CA PHE A 48 -6.57 -5.73 -3.41
C PHE A 48 -7.05 -4.37 -2.90
N TYR A 49 -6.70 -3.29 -3.59
CA TYR A 49 -7.16 -1.93 -3.32
C TYR A 49 -8.14 -1.47 -4.39
N PRO A 50 -9.41 -1.93 -4.38
CA PRO A 50 -10.41 -1.42 -5.29
C PRO A 50 -10.69 0.06 -5.01
N TYR A 51 -11.15 0.79 -6.03
CA TYR A 51 -11.70 2.11 -5.78
C TYR A 51 -13.07 1.96 -5.13
N GLU A 52 -13.25 2.61 -3.97
CA GLU A 52 -14.51 2.63 -3.24
C GLU A 52 -15.14 4.03 -3.36
N SER A 53 -16.44 4.07 -3.65
CA SER A 53 -17.18 5.32 -3.77
C SER A 53 -17.39 5.99 -2.39
N LYS A 54 -17.72 7.29 -2.40
CA LYS A 54 -18.08 8.04 -1.17
C LYS A 54 -19.27 7.45 -0.39
N ALA A 55 -20.12 6.67 -1.07
CA ALA A 55 -21.30 6.06 -0.46
C ALA A 55 -20.98 4.72 0.24
N GLU A 56 -19.79 4.15 0.04
CA GLU A 56 -19.41 2.89 0.67
C GLU A 56 -19.27 3.09 2.19
N PRO A 57 -20.01 2.34 3.02
CA PRO A 57 -20.05 2.55 4.48
C PRO A 57 -18.71 2.26 5.16
N TYR A 58 -17.85 1.47 4.51
CA TYR A 58 -16.54 1.08 5.01
C TYR A 58 -15.40 1.58 4.11
N ARG A 59 -15.62 2.66 3.34
CA ARG A 59 -14.61 3.26 2.47
C ARG A 59 -13.28 3.46 3.21
N GLY A 60 -12.21 2.96 2.62
CA GLY A 60 -10.84 3.09 3.12
C GLY A 60 -10.51 2.14 4.28
N LEU A 61 -11.37 1.16 4.60
CA LEU A 61 -11.05 0.12 5.57
C LEU A 61 -9.82 -0.70 5.14
N VAL A 62 -9.59 -0.83 3.84
CA VAL A 62 -8.40 -1.51 3.30
C VAL A 62 -7.08 -0.81 3.67
N PHE A 63 -7.09 0.48 4.01
CA PHE A 63 -5.91 1.28 4.38
C PHE A 63 -5.55 1.20 5.88
N HIS A 64 -6.06 0.19 6.60
CA HIS A 64 -5.84 0.07 8.05
C HIS A 64 -4.39 -0.27 8.42
N ASP A 65 -3.69 -0.96 7.53
CA ASP A 65 -2.29 -1.31 7.65
C ASP A 65 -1.51 -0.79 6.43
N GLU A 66 -0.20 -0.62 6.60
CA GLU A 66 0.69 -0.24 5.51
C GLU A 66 0.70 -1.32 4.40
N ALA A 67 0.74 -0.90 3.13
CA ALA A 67 0.89 -1.79 1.98
C ALA A 67 2.01 -2.84 2.13
N TRP A 68 3.09 -2.52 2.85
CA TRP A 68 4.14 -3.48 3.22
C TRP A 68 3.58 -4.70 3.96
N HIS A 69 2.85 -4.48 5.05
CA HIS A 69 2.30 -5.55 5.88
C HIS A 69 1.33 -6.42 5.06
N CYS A 70 0.41 -5.77 4.34
CA CYS A 70 -0.56 -6.47 3.49
C CYS A 70 0.11 -7.29 2.37
N ALA A 71 1.22 -6.81 1.81
CA ALA A 71 1.97 -7.53 0.78
C ALA A 71 2.78 -8.69 1.36
N MET A 72 3.48 -8.50 2.49
CA MET A 72 4.28 -9.56 3.12
C MET A 72 3.39 -10.74 3.56
N LEU A 73 2.20 -10.46 4.10
CA LEU A 73 1.20 -11.50 4.40
C LEU A 73 0.81 -12.33 3.18
N ARG A 74 0.74 -11.73 1.98
CA ARG A 74 0.35 -12.42 0.75
C ARG A 74 1.49 -13.16 0.08
N ILE A 75 2.70 -12.60 0.17
CA ILE A 75 3.89 -13.17 -0.47
C ILE A 75 4.45 -14.32 0.36
N VAL A 76 4.54 -14.14 1.69
CA VAL A 76 5.19 -15.10 2.59
C VAL A 76 4.16 -15.94 3.36
N GLY A 77 3.00 -15.36 3.66
CA GLY A 77 1.95 -16.00 4.45
C GLY A 77 1.82 -15.43 5.86
N GLU A 78 0.94 -16.06 6.65
CA GLU A 78 0.77 -15.71 8.05
C GLU A 78 2.06 -15.89 8.85
N GLN A 79 2.21 -15.11 9.93
CA GLN A 79 3.39 -15.15 10.80
C GLN A 79 4.72 -14.89 10.07
N TYR A 80 4.69 -14.19 8.92
CA TYR A 80 5.90 -13.90 8.14
C TYR A 80 7.00 -13.24 8.99
N TRP A 81 6.64 -12.39 9.96
CA TRP A 81 7.60 -11.72 10.83
C TRP A 81 8.32 -12.66 11.81
N GLN A 82 7.76 -13.85 12.08
CA GLN A 82 8.45 -14.88 12.87
C GLN A 82 9.37 -15.72 11.99
N LEU A 83 8.91 -16.06 10.78
CA LEU A 83 9.65 -16.90 9.82
C LEU A 83 10.76 -16.12 9.11
N ARG A 84 10.55 -14.83 8.90
CA ARG A 84 11.41 -13.86 8.20
C ARG A 84 11.46 -12.55 9.00
N PRO A 85 12.14 -12.51 10.16
CA PRO A 85 12.20 -11.33 11.02
C PRO A 85 12.74 -10.08 10.31
N GLU A 86 13.59 -10.25 9.30
CA GLU A 86 14.09 -9.17 8.47
C GLU A 86 13.00 -8.43 7.66
N LEU A 87 11.83 -9.05 7.48
CA LEU A 87 10.67 -8.44 6.80
C LEU A 87 9.68 -7.80 7.77
N GLN A 88 9.92 -7.87 9.09
CA GLN A 88 9.00 -7.35 10.11
C GLN A 88 8.70 -5.86 9.90
N ALA A 89 9.69 -5.09 9.47
CA ALA A 89 9.55 -3.67 9.16
C ALA A 89 9.87 -3.40 7.68
N PRO A 90 9.28 -2.35 7.07
CA PRO A 90 9.64 -1.94 5.73
C PRO A 90 11.12 -1.60 5.60
N SER A 91 11.72 -2.04 4.50
CA SER A 91 13.13 -1.79 4.20
C SER A 91 13.39 -0.31 3.87
N GLU A 92 14.67 0.09 3.82
CA GLU A 92 15.04 1.44 3.42
C GLU A 92 14.69 1.71 1.95
N GLU A 93 14.82 0.71 1.08
CA GLU A 93 14.42 0.81 -0.33
C GLU A 93 12.92 1.03 -0.48
N TYR A 94 12.10 0.36 0.32
CA TYR A 94 10.65 0.59 0.34
C TYR A 94 10.32 2.04 0.72
N ARG A 95 11.00 2.58 1.75
CA ARG A 95 10.79 3.97 2.17
C ARG A 95 11.27 4.97 1.11
N ALA A 96 12.40 4.69 0.46
CA ALA A 96 12.91 5.53 -0.62
C ALA A 96 11.96 5.55 -1.83
N GLU A 97 11.43 4.39 -2.23
CA GLU A 97 10.44 4.29 -3.30
C GLU A 97 9.16 5.06 -2.94
N SER A 98 8.65 4.89 -1.71
CA SER A 98 7.47 5.59 -1.21
C SER A 98 7.61 7.12 -1.30
N GLN A 99 8.79 7.64 -0.93
CA GLN A 99 9.10 9.06 -1.03
C GLN A 99 9.24 9.52 -2.48
N ALA A 100 9.91 8.74 -3.33
CA ALA A 100 10.09 9.04 -4.75
C ALA A 100 8.74 9.10 -5.47
N PHE A 101 7.85 8.15 -5.21
CA PHE A 101 6.51 8.12 -5.80
C PHE A 101 5.66 9.31 -5.34
N ALA A 102 5.72 9.67 -4.04
CA ALA A 102 5.03 10.85 -3.53
C ALA A 102 5.54 12.14 -4.20
N ALA A 103 6.87 12.34 -4.26
CA ALA A 103 7.47 13.51 -4.88
C ALA A 103 7.14 13.64 -6.39
N ALA A 104 7.10 12.52 -7.11
CA ALA A 104 6.76 12.51 -8.53
C ALA A 104 5.32 12.93 -8.84
N ARG A 105 4.41 12.88 -7.85
CA ARG A 105 3.01 13.29 -8.01
C ARG A 105 2.74 14.74 -7.60
N GLU A 106 3.69 15.38 -6.92
CA GLU A 106 3.62 16.80 -6.54
C GLU A 106 4.28 17.72 -7.58
N ALA A 107 5.08 17.17 -8.50
CA ALA A 107 5.77 17.86 -9.58
C ALA A 107 4.87 18.05 -10.82
#